data_AF-A0A9W6SH98-F1
#
_entry.id   AF-A0A9W6SH98-F1
#
_cell.length_a   1.000
_cell.length_b   1.000
_cell.length_c   1.000
_cell.angle_alpha   90.00
_cell.angle_beta   90.00
_cell.angle_gamma   90.00
#
_symmetry.space_group_name_H-M   'P 1'
#
loop_
_entity.id
_entity.type
_entity.pdbx_description
1 polymer ?
#
loop_
_entity_poly.entity_id
_entity_poly.type
_entity_poly.pdbx_seq_one_letter_code
_entity_poly.pdbx_strand_id
1 'polypeptide(L)'
;MTSQTSDDGLYAVEATPEQLNELLALADEIDSDELARHALSMGLTPPLAGVEYWEMVLTYPENDDDPNAVQLAWLGPDPHDQGDAQ
;
A
#
# COMPACT_ATOMS: atom_id res chain seq x y z
N MET A 1 -1.10 -24.56 10.53
CA MET A 1 -1.57 -23.18 10.75
C MET A 1 -1.21 -22.44 9.47
N THR A 2 -2.15 -22.36 8.53
CA THR A 2 -1.95 -21.74 7.22
C THR A 2 -2.01 -20.23 7.41
N SER A 3 -0.87 -19.56 7.32
CA SER A 3 -0.80 -18.11 7.23
C SER A 3 -1.68 -17.69 6.06
N GLN A 4 -2.69 -16.89 6.40
CA GLN A 4 -3.65 -16.29 5.50
C GLN A 4 -2.87 -15.60 4.37
N THR A 5 -3.17 -16.00 3.15
CA THR A 5 -2.50 -15.61 1.91
C THR A 5 -2.47 -14.08 1.77
N SER A 6 -1.25 -13.53 1.67
CA SER A 6 -0.97 -12.30 0.93
C SER A 6 -1.23 -12.60 -0.55
N ASP A 7 -2.49 -12.74 -0.94
CA ASP A 7 -2.92 -13.24 -2.27
C ASP A 7 -2.83 -12.16 -3.37
N ASP A 8 -2.63 -10.88 -2.99
CA ASP A 8 -2.78 -9.72 -3.88
C ASP A 8 -1.54 -8.80 -3.93
N GLY A 9 -0.39 -9.25 -3.43
CA GLY A 9 0.81 -8.40 -3.37
C GLY A 9 0.70 -7.16 -2.46
N LEU A 10 -0.38 -7.05 -1.68
CA LEU A 10 -0.61 -6.00 -0.70
C LEU A 10 0.07 -6.31 0.64
N TYR A 11 0.84 -5.35 1.13
CA TYR A 11 1.51 -5.41 2.42
C TYR A 11 1.11 -4.22 3.27
N ALA A 12 0.27 -4.46 4.27
CA ALA A 12 -0.12 -3.43 5.22
C ALA A 12 1.10 -2.82 5.91
N VAL A 13 1.11 -1.49 6.02
CA VAL A 13 2.17 -0.74 6.71
C VAL A 13 1.62 -0.09 7.96
N GLU A 14 2.35 -0.22 9.06
CA GLU A 14 2.04 0.50 10.30
C GLU A 14 2.53 1.95 10.16
N ALA A 15 1.60 2.86 9.87
CA ALA A 15 1.84 4.31 9.88
C ALA A 15 1.24 4.93 11.16
N THR A 16 1.85 6.00 11.66
CA THR A 16 1.23 6.77 12.73
C THR A 16 -0.04 7.48 12.23
N PRO A 17 -0.99 7.83 13.11
CA PRO A 17 -2.19 8.56 12.70
C PRO A 17 -1.88 9.87 11.97
N GLU A 18 -0.80 10.56 12.33
CA GLU A 18 -0.36 11.80 11.67
C GLU A 18 0.13 11.54 10.25
N GLN A 19 0.97 10.51 10.06
CA GLN A 19 1.44 10.10 8.73
C GLN A 19 0.30 9.60 7.84
N LEU A 20 -0.63 8.84 8.41
CA LEU A 20 -1.80 8.35 7.70
C LEU A 20 -2.68 9.51 7.21
N ASN A 21 -2.98 10.49 8.07
CA ASN A 21 -3.76 11.67 7.67
C ASN A 21 -3.06 12.49 6.58
N GLU A 22 -1.74 12.65 6.65
CA GLU A 22 -0.98 13.35 5.61
C GLU A 22 -1.04 12.61 4.27
N LEU A 23 -0.82 11.29 4.28
CA LEU A 23 -0.89 10.47 3.06
C LEU A 23 -2.31 10.41 2.49
N LEU A 24 -3.34 10.36 3.33
CA LEU A 24 -4.74 10.41 2.90
C LEU A 24 -5.06 11.74 2.20
N ALA A 25 -4.58 12.86 2.77
CA ALA A 25 -4.78 14.17 2.16
C ALA A 25 -4.07 14.27 0.80
N LEU A 26 -2.85 13.72 0.71
CA LEU A 26 -2.08 13.73 -0.53
C LEU A 26 -2.61 12.73 -1.57
N ALA A 27 -3.18 11.60 -1.17
CA ALA A 27 -3.65 10.56 -2.09
C ALA A 27 -4.77 11.02 -3.05
N ASP A 28 -5.50 12.09 -2.72
CA ASP A 28 -6.46 12.74 -3.62
C ASP A 28 -5.78 13.70 -4.60
N GLU A 29 -4.59 14.20 -4.26
CA GLU A 29 -3.83 15.20 -5.03
C GLU A 29 -2.72 14.60 -5.92
N ILE A 30 -2.14 13.46 -5.53
CA ILE A 30 -0.97 12.84 -6.18
C ILE A 30 -1.21 11.36 -6.50
N ASP A 31 -0.49 10.84 -7.49
CA ASP A 31 -0.56 9.43 -7.89
C ASP A 31 0.11 8.48 -6.88
N SER A 32 -0.21 7.18 -6.98
CA SER A 32 0.29 6.10 -6.11
C SER A 32 1.83 6.01 -6.03
N ASP A 33 2.55 6.30 -7.13
CA ASP A 33 4.03 6.34 -7.19
C ASP A 33 4.59 7.55 -6.44
N GLU A 34 3.96 8.72 -6.54
CA GLU A 34 4.37 9.90 -5.78
C GLU A 34 4.07 9.74 -4.29
N LEU A 35 2.92 9.14 -3.97
CA LEU A 35 2.54 8.79 -2.60
C LEU A 35 3.54 7.81 -1.98
N ALA A 36 3.98 6.80 -2.73
CA ALA A 36 5.05 5.88 -2.33
C ALA A 36 6.37 6.61 -2.05
N ARG A 37 6.79 7.54 -2.90
CA ARG A 37 8.00 8.35 -2.66
C ARG A 37 7.88 9.22 -1.41
N HIS A 38 6.71 9.80 -1.16
CA HIS A 38 6.46 10.60 0.04
C HIS A 38 6.50 9.74 1.31
N ALA A 39 5.87 8.55 1.26
CA ALA A 39 5.92 7.56 2.34
C ALA A 39 7.36 7.13 2.66
N LEU A 40 8.18 6.86 1.63
CA LEU A 40 9.61 6.59 1.78
C LEU A 40 10.37 7.73 2.45
N SER A 41 10.06 8.98 2.09
CA SER A 41 10.64 10.19 2.70
C SER A 41 10.32 10.29 4.20
N MET A 42 9.14 9.82 4.61
CA MET A 42 8.73 9.73 6.01
C MET A 42 9.29 8.52 6.77
N GLY A 43 10.05 7.65 6.09
CA GLY A 43 10.61 6.42 6.68
C GLY A 43 9.66 5.23 6.68
N LEU A 44 8.50 5.34 6.03
CA LEU A 44 7.66 4.17 5.75
C LEU A 44 8.31 3.44 4.57
N THR A 45 8.88 2.27 4.83
CA THR A 45 9.60 1.50 3.82
C THR A 45 8.82 0.24 3.45
N PRO A 46 8.90 -0.21 2.18
CA PRO A 46 8.29 -1.47 1.78
C PRO A 46 8.96 -2.64 2.51
N PRO A 47 8.20 -3.70 2.81
CA PRO A 47 8.71 -4.83 3.59
C PRO A 47 9.78 -5.66 2.85
N LEU A 48 9.78 -5.60 1.51
CA LEU A 48 10.70 -6.36 0.67
C LEU A 48 11.63 -5.41 -0.08
N ALA A 49 12.90 -5.43 0.30
CA ALA A 49 13.95 -4.69 -0.39
C ALA A 49 14.33 -5.39 -1.72
N GLY A 50 14.61 -4.60 -2.77
CA GLY A 50 15.12 -5.10 -4.05
C GLY A 50 14.07 -5.35 -5.13
N VAL A 51 12.84 -4.94 -4.89
CA VAL A 51 11.78 -4.91 -5.90
C VAL A 51 11.77 -3.54 -6.58
N GLU A 52 11.79 -3.52 -7.91
CA GLU A 52 11.97 -2.30 -8.71
C GLU A 52 10.76 -1.36 -8.70
N TYR A 53 9.57 -1.87 -8.37
CA TYR A 53 8.34 -1.10 -8.40
C TYR A 53 7.48 -1.37 -7.16
N TRP A 54 7.24 -0.33 -6.38
CA TRP A 54 6.34 -0.33 -5.23
C TRP A 54 5.38 0.83 -5.36
N GLU A 55 4.09 0.52 -5.23
CA GLU A 55 3.05 1.54 -5.16
C GLU A 55 2.49 1.60 -3.76
N MET A 56 1.97 2.76 -3.39
CA MET A 56 1.23 2.91 -2.14
C MET A 56 -0.25 3.05 -2.44
N VAL A 57 -1.06 2.21 -1.81
CA VAL A 57 -2.50 2.21 -1.97
C VAL A 57 -3.20 2.29 -0.62
N LEU A 58 -4.40 2.86 -0.64
CA LEU A 58 -5.30 2.94 0.50
C LEU A 58 -6.28 1.78 0.42
N THR A 59 -6.25 0.93 1.44
CA THR A 59 -7.16 -0.21 1.57
C THR A 59 -8.28 0.15 2.53
N TYR A 60 -9.52 -0.14 2.11
CA TYR A 60 -10.71 0.02 2.91
C TYR A 60 -11.19 -1.38 3.29
N PRO A 61 -11.14 -1.77 4.57
CA PRO A 61 -11.63 -3.08 4.98
C PRO A 61 -13.14 -3.18 4.69
N GLU A 62 -13.54 -4.13 3.84
CA GLU A 62 -14.93 -4.30 3.38
C GLU A 62 -15.94 -4.59 4.51
N ASN A 63 -15.47 -4.95 5.71
CA ASN A 63 -16.32 -5.31 6.85
C ASN A 63 -16.40 -4.24 7.95
N ASP A 64 -15.73 -3.10 7.78
CA ASP A 64 -15.73 -2.03 8.78
C ASP A 64 -16.51 -0.83 8.21
N ASP A 65 -17.69 -0.58 8.77
CA ASP A 65 -18.52 0.62 8.51
C ASP A 65 -17.82 1.90 9.01
N ASP A 66 -16.59 1.81 9.51
CA ASP A 66 -15.81 2.91 10.01
C ASP A 66 -14.96 3.52 8.88
N PRO A 67 -15.29 4.74 8.40
CA PRO A 67 -14.50 5.41 7.39
C PRO A 67 -13.08 5.76 7.86
N ASN A 68 -12.77 5.61 9.16
CA ASN A 68 -11.42 5.77 9.71
C ASN A 68 -10.63 4.45 9.74
N ALA A 69 -11.22 3.33 9.30
CA ALA A 69 -10.52 2.05 9.21
C ALA A 69 -9.60 1.93 7.99
N VAL A 70 -9.37 3.03 7.27
CA VAL A 70 -8.47 3.08 6.12
C VAL A 70 -7.05 2.70 6.54
N GLN A 71 -6.45 1.79 5.80
CA GLN A 71 -5.10 1.29 6.06
C GLN A 71 -4.21 1.51 4.84
N LEU A 72 -3.00 2.01 5.07
CA LEU A 72 -1.99 2.10 4.03
C LEU A 72 -1.41 0.72 3.77
N ALA A 73 -1.24 0.39 2.49
CA ALA A 73 -0.55 -0.80 2.06
C ALA A 73 0.45 -0.49 0.95
N TRP A 74 1.57 -1.18 0.98
CA TRP A 74 2.48 -1.30 -0.15
C TRP A 74 1.93 -2.34 -1.11
N LEU A 75 1.66 -1.94 -2.34
CA LEU A 75 1.36 -2.84 -3.44
C LEU A 75 2.67 -3.20 -4.14
N GLY A 76 3.08 -4.45 -4.00
CA GLY A 76 4.20 -5.01 -4.74
C GLY A 76 3.84 -5.31 -6.19
N PRO A 77 4.82 -5.62 -7.04
CA PRO A 77 4.57 -6.05 -8.40
C PRO A 77 3.73 -7.31 -8.33
N ASP A 78 2.57 -7.25 -8.94
CA ASP A 78 1.68 -8.38 -9.05
C ASP A 78 2.43 -9.52 -9.77
N PRO A 79 2.57 -10.71 -9.16
CA PRO A 79 3.22 -11.83 -9.83
C PRO A 79 2.39 -12.39 -11.00
N HIS A 80 1.15 -11.95 -11.18
CA HIS A 80 0.23 -12.37 -12.24
C HIS A 80 0.24 -11.44 -13.47
N ASP A 81 0.69 -10.18 -13.37
CA ASP A 81 0.87 -9.27 -14.52
C ASP A 81 2.11 -9.59 -15.36
N GLN A 82 2.81 -10.70 -15.07
CA GLN A 82 3.81 -11.29 -15.97
C GLN A 82 3.24 -12.27 -17.01
N GLY A 83 1.92 -12.42 -17.12
CA GLY A 83 1.36 -13.48 -17.95
C GLY A 83 -0.03 -13.23 -18.54
N ASP A 84 -0.22 -12.20 -19.36
CA ASP A 84 -1.20 -12.28 -20.46
C ASP A 84 -0.85 -11.32 -21.61
N ALA A 85 0.36 -11.48 -22.15
CA ALA A 85 0.63 -11.12 -23.54
C ALA A 85 0.43 -12.39 -24.39
N GLN A 86 -0.83 -12.74 -24.69
CA GLN A 86 -1.16 -13.69 -25.76
C GLN A 86 -1.49 -12.97 -27.07
#